data_AF-A0A0E0UUY9-F1
#
_entry.id   AF-A0A0E0UUY9-F1
#
_cell.length_a   1.000
_cell.length_b   1.000
_cell.length_c   1.000
_cell.angle_alpha   90.00
_cell.angle_beta   90.00
_cell.angle_gamma   90.00
#
_symmetry.space_group_name_H-M   'P 1'
#
loop_
_entity.id
_entity.type
_entity.pdbx_description
1 polymer ?
#
loop_
_entity_poly.entity_id
_entity_poly.type
_entity_poly.pdbx_seq_one_letter_code
_entity_poly.pdbx_strand_id
1 'polypeptide(L)'
;MRIWIKSLLVITACIFSLTLLNTKYTFYSPTVKLESAKVVYKLDNEPFNVRLDVPLVNQMDAPTLFNGCEVTSLAMLLQFTGKYVTKNELANNLPTTPIEQNGLHGNPDKAFVGSISGDSPGLGVNHAPIAKLAAKYVNEAHVHDISGNSIQDIITVLSTGAPVWIITTTDYHAPKNWQTVQTKEGKKKITYSMHSVVIYWI
;
A
#
# COMPACT_ATOMS: atom_id res chain seq x y z
N MET A 1 55.61 19.92 -14.91
CA MET A 1 55.11 18.99 -13.88
C MET A 1 53.61 19.27 -13.64
N ARG A 2 52.73 18.56 -14.34
CA ARG A 2 51.26 18.73 -14.27
C ARG A 2 50.67 17.51 -14.94
N ILE A 3 49.94 16.65 -14.22
CA ILE A 3 48.95 15.68 -14.76
C ILE A 3 48.13 14.94 -13.66
N TRP A 4 48.23 15.19 -12.35
CA TRP A 4 47.51 14.33 -11.37
C TRP A 4 46.42 15.01 -10.53
N ILE A 5 45.51 15.79 -11.13
CA ILE A 5 44.39 16.41 -10.34
C ILE A 5 42.98 16.13 -10.91
N LYS A 6 42.83 15.66 -12.15
CA LYS A 6 41.47 15.47 -12.72
C LYS A 6 40.79 14.15 -12.36
N SER A 7 41.53 13.13 -11.89
CA SER A 7 40.94 11.79 -11.63
C SER A 7 40.36 11.62 -10.23
N LEU A 8 40.76 12.46 -9.26
CA LEU A 8 40.28 12.32 -7.87
C LEU A 8 38.87 12.91 -7.66
N LEU A 9 38.49 13.92 -8.46
CA LEU A 9 37.19 14.59 -8.39
C LEU A 9 36.04 13.77 -8.97
N VAL A 10 36.32 12.86 -9.91
CA VAL A 10 35.29 12.03 -10.55
C VAL A 10 34.92 10.83 -9.68
N ILE A 11 35.88 10.26 -8.94
CA ILE A 11 35.65 9.08 -8.09
C ILE A 11 34.87 9.46 -6.81
N THR A 12 35.12 10.64 -6.24
CA THR A 12 34.37 11.12 -5.07
C THR A 12 32.92 11.49 -5.41
N ALA A 13 32.66 12.04 -6.60
CA ALA A 13 31.29 12.32 -7.06
C ALA A 13 30.45 11.03 -7.22
N CYS A 14 31.03 9.94 -7.73
CA CYS A 14 30.33 8.66 -7.87
C CYS A 14 29.99 8.01 -6.52
N ILE A 15 30.89 8.08 -5.52
CA ILE A 15 30.64 7.50 -4.19
C ILE A 15 29.60 8.34 -3.43
N PHE A 16 29.63 9.68 -3.56
CA PHE A 16 28.62 10.56 -2.95
C PHE A 16 27.24 10.42 -3.60
N SER A 17 27.17 10.15 -4.92
CA SER A 17 25.90 9.82 -5.58
C SER A 17 25.36 8.45 -5.16
N LEU A 18 26.22 7.46 -4.87
CA LEU A 18 25.79 6.14 -4.39
C LEU A 18 25.30 6.17 -2.93
N THR A 19 25.86 7.02 -2.07
CA THR A 19 25.38 7.16 -0.68
C THR A 19 24.11 7.99 -0.56
N LEU A 20 23.84 8.92 -1.49
CA LEU A 20 22.57 9.67 -1.58
C LEU A 20 21.40 8.85 -2.14
N LEU A 21 21.67 7.75 -2.85
CA LEU A 21 20.62 6.84 -3.35
C LEU A 21 20.09 5.87 -2.29
N ASN A 22 20.84 5.64 -1.21
CA ASN A 22 20.48 4.64 -0.19
C ASN A 22 19.87 5.22 1.10
N THR A 23 19.69 6.54 1.19
CA THR A 23 19.27 7.23 2.43
C THR A 23 17.94 7.98 2.34
N LYS A 24 17.20 7.87 1.23
CA LYS A 24 15.88 8.56 1.06
C LYS A 24 14.67 7.63 0.89
N TYR A 25 14.74 6.40 1.42
CA TYR A 25 13.58 5.49 1.45
C TYR A 25 13.22 5.00 2.85
N THR A 26 13.45 5.82 3.87
CA THR A 26 12.70 5.67 5.13
C THR A 26 11.35 6.34 4.93
N PHE A 27 10.33 5.55 4.61
CA PHE A 27 8.93 5.98 4.60
C PHE A 27 8.57 6.44 6.02
N TYR A 28 8.56 7.75 6.24
CA TYR A 28 8.11 8.34 7.49
C TYR A 28 6.60 8.54 7.39
N SER A 29 5.86 7.52 7.80
CA SER A 29 4.43 7.66 8.07
C SER A 29 4.29 8.38 9.41
N PRO A 30 3.66 9.57 9.48
CA PRO A 30 3.31 10.15 10.76
C PRO A 30 2.43 9.14 11.48
N THR A 31 2.85 8.70 12.68
CA THR A 31 1.98 7.94 13.56
C THR A 31 0.76 8.81 13.83
N VAL A 32 -0.43 8.36 13.42
CA VAL A 32 -1.68 8.90 13.93
C VAL A 32 -1.53 8.94 15.45
N LYS A 33 -1.86 10.07 16.09
CA LYS A 33 -1.92 10.13 17.57
C LYS A 33 -3.11 9.30 18.05
N LEU A 34 -2.98 7.99 17.90
CA LEU A 34 -3.97 6.97 18.30
C LEU A 34 -4.26 7.09 19.80
N GLU A 35 -3.33 7.62 20.58
CA GLU A 35 -3.47 7.79 22.02
C GLU A 35 -4.58 8.77 22.40
N SER A 36 -4.68 9.93 21.73
CA SER A 36 -5.79 10.88 21.98
C SER A 36 -7.14 10.33 21.51
N ALA A 37 -7.15 9.57 20.41
CA ALA A 37 -8.38 9.00 19.87
C ALA A 37 -8.84 7.75 20.67
N LYS A 38 -7.91 6.99 21.26
CA LYS A 38 -8.20 5.93 22.25
C LYS A 38 -8.85 6.48 23.52
N VAL A 39 -8.47 7.68 23.94
CA VAL A 39 -9.09 8.36 25.08
C VAL A 39 -10.55 8.71 24.77
N VAL A 40 -10.84 9.21 23.56
CA VAL A 40 -12.22 9.45 23.10
C VAL A 40 -13.02 8.13 23.08
N TYR A 41 -12.47 7.07 22.49
CA TYR A 41 -13.12 5.75 22.46
C TYR A 41 -13.39 5.16 23.86
N LYS A 42 -12.53 5.44 24.85
CA LYS A 42 -12.71 4.95 26.23
C LYS A 42 -13.74 5.75 27.05
N LEU A 43 -14.07 6.98 26.66
CA LEU A 43 -15.00 7.83 27.39
C LEU A 43 -16.46 7.48 27.13
N ASP A 44 -16.74 6.90 25.96
CA ASP A 44 -18.09 6.65 25.48
C ASP A 44 -18.32 5.13 25.41
N ASN A 45 -18.75 4.48 26.49
CA ASN A 45 -19.20 3.08 26.51
C ASN A 45 -20.51 2.85 25.70
N GLU A 46 -20.84 3.74 24.77
CA GLU A 46 -21.98 3.63 23.85
C GLU A 46 -21.58 2.80 22.63
N PRO A 47 -22.53 2.07 21.99
CA PRO A 47 -22.25 1.34 20.77
C PRO A 47 -21.74 2.29 19.69
N PHE A 48 -20.49 2.09 19.31
CA PHE A 48 -19.83 2.84 18.25
C PHE A 48 -20.48 2.51 16.90
N ASN A 49 -21.14 3.50 16.30
CA ASN A 49 -21.74 3.39 14.97
C ASN A 49 -21.14 4.48 14.07
N VAL A 50 -20.30 4.08 13.13
CA VAL A 50 -19.74 4.98 12.13
C VAL A 50 -20.17 4.50 10.77
N ARG A 51 -20.70 5.40 9.94
CA ARG A 51 -20.96 5.15 8.53
C ARG A 51 -20.50 6.34 7.71
N LEU A 52 -19.46 6.13 6.91
CA LEU A 52 -18.87 7.15 6.04
C LEU A 52 -19.41 6.99 4.62
N ASP A 53 -19.64 8.11 3.94
CA ASP A 53 -20.13 8.14 2.56
C ASP A 53 -18.96 7.95 1.57
N VAL A 54 -18.37 6.75 1.59
CA VAL A 54 -17.25 6.39 0.71
C VAL A 54 -17.79 6.02 -0.67
N PRO A 55 -17.32 6.68 -1.76
CA PRO A 55 -17.72 6.32 -3.11
C PRO A 55 -17.42 4.85 -3.42
N LEU A 56 -18.39 4.13 -3.97
CA LEU A 56 -18.21 2.74 -4.39
C LEU A 56 -17.64 2.70 -5.79
N VAL A 57 -16.53 1.98 -5.96
CA VAL A 57 -15.90 1.74 -7.25
C VAL A 57 -15.81 0.24 -7.47
N ASN A 58 -16.30 -0.25 -8.61
CA ASN A 58 -16.26 -1.67 -8.94
C ASN A 58 -15.03 -1.99 -9.81
N GLN A 59 -14.18 -2.91 -9.34
CA GLN A 59 -12.99 -3.34 -10.08
C GLN A 59 -13.33 -4.01 -11.42
N MET A 60 -14.57 -4.48 -11.59
CA MET A 60 -15.03 -5.14 -12.81
C MET A 60 -15.56 -4.19 -13.88
N ASP A 61 -15.89 -2.93 -13.55
CA ASP A 61 -16.33 -1.93 -14.54
C ASP A 61 -15.26 -1.69 -15.61
N ALA A 62 -15.64 -1.39 -16.84
CA ALA A 62 -14.68 -1.21 -17.93
C ALA A 62 -13.88 0.12 -17.78
N PRO A 63 -12.54 0.12 -18.00
CA PRO A 63 -11.70 -1.05 -18.26
C PRO A 63 -11.48 -1.91 -17.00
N THR A 64 -11.74 -3.20 -17.12
CA THR A 64 -11.73 -4.17 -16.01
C THR A 64 -10.32 -4.36 -15.45
N LEU A 65 -10.23 -4.48 -14.11
CA LEU A 65 -9.03 -4.88 -13.39
C LEU A 65 -9.36 -6.11 -12.54
N PHE A 66 -9.20 -7.30 -13.10
CA PHE A 66 -9.59 -8.55 -12.44
C PHE A 66 -8.88 -8.75 -11.09
N ASN A 67 -7.61 -8.35 -11.00
CA ASN A 67 -6.81 -8.39 -9.76
C ASN A 67 -6.63 -6.98 -9.16
N GLY A 68 -7.53 -6.04 -9.46
CA GLY A 68 -7.38 -4.62 -9.11
C GLY A 68 -7.93 -4.21 -7.76
N CYS A 69 -8.09 -5.12 -6.80
CA CYS A 69 -8.80 -4.82 -5.55
C CYS A 69 -8.13 -3.70 -4.72
N GLU A 70 -6.79 -3.65 -4.70
CA GLU A 70 -6.01 -2.66 -3.95
C GLU A 70 -6.12 -1.27 -4.58
N VAL A 71 -5.94 -1.16 -5.90
CA VAL A 71 -6.03 0.11 -6.62
C VAL A 71 -7.47 0.61 -6.72
N THR A 72 -8.45 -0.28 -6.75
CA THR A 72 -9.86 0.08 -6.70
C THR A 72 -10.24 0.62 -5.32
N SER A 73 -9.81 -0.06 -4.25
CA SER A 73 -10.03 0.42 -2.89
C SER A 73 -9.28 1.74 -2.61
N LEU A 74 -8.07 1.90 -3.15
CA LEU A 74 -7.35 3.18 -3.10
C LEU A 74 -8.09 4.28 -3.84
N ALA A 75 -8.72 3.98 -5.00
CA ALA A 75 -9.55 4.96 -5.71
C ALA A 75 -10.70 5.44 -4.83
N MET A 76 -11.39 4.53 -4.13
CA MET A 76 -12.46 4.87 -3.20
C MET A 76 -11.96 5.81 -2.09
N LEU A 77 -10.82 5.51 -1.46
CA LEU A 77 -10.21 6.38 -0.45
C LEU A 77 -9.87 7.77 -1.00
N LEU A 78 -9.20 7.83 -2.15
CA LEU A 78 -8.80 9.11 -2.73
C LEU A 78 -10.01 9.95 -3.16
N GLN A 79 -11.04 9.33 -3.73
CA GLN A 79 -12.30 9.99 -4.06
C GLN A 79 -13.03 10.52 -2.83
N PHE A 80 -13.00 9.79 -1.71
CA PHE A 80 -13.53 10.26 -0.43
C PHE A 80 -12.83 11.56 0.05
N THR A 81 -11.53 11.71 -0.24
CA THR A 81 -10.78 12.96 0.04
C THR A 81 -11.02 14.08 -0.99
N GLY A 82 -11.97 13.90 -1.91
CA GLY A 82 -12.29 14.86 -2.98
C GLY A 82 -11.36 14.80 -4.19
N LYS A 83 -10.57 13.73 -4.36
CA LYS A 83 -9.69 13.56 -5.53
C LYS A 83 -10.40 12.81 -6.65
N TYR A 84 -10.41 13.40 -7.84
CA TYR A 84 -10.91 12.74 -9.04
C TYR A 84 -9.81 11.85 -9.63
N VAL A 85 -9.79 10.58 -9.23
CA VAL A 85 -8.83 9.57 -9.71
C VAL A 85 -9.54 8.26 -10.01
N THR A 86 -9.11 7.57 -11.06
CA THR A 86 -9.70 6.28 -11.47
C THR A 86 -8.83 5.10 -11.03
N LYS A 87 -9.45 3.92 -10.84
CA LYS A 87 -8.72 2.67 -10.56
C LYS A 87 -7.68 2.34 -11.64
N ASN A 88 -7.97 2.66 -12.91
CA ASN A 88 -7.08 2.39 -14.04
C ASN A 88 -5.89 3.34 -14.08
N GLU A 89 -6.09 4.61 -13.73
CA GLU A 89 -4.99 5.57 -13.55
C GLU A 89 -4.06 5.12 -12.42
N LEU A 90 -4.62 4.68 -11.29
CA LEU A 90 -3.83 4.13 -10.18
C LEU A 90 -3.08 2.87 -10.58
N ALA A 91 -3.71 1.94 -11.30
CA ALA A 91 -3.07 0.73 -11.82
C ALA A 91 -1.87 1.06 -12.72
N ASN A 92 -2.01 2.04 -13.63
CA ASN A 92 -0.93 2.46 -14.52
C ASN A 92 0.25 3.12 -13.78
N ASN A 93 0.01 3.65 -12.58
CA ASN A 93 1.02 4.33 -11.76
C ASN A 93 1.61 3.45 -10.64
N LEU A 94 1.12 2.22 -10.50
CA LEU A 94 1.59 1.23 -9.52
C LEU A 94 2.72 0.40 -10.13
N PRO A 95 3.92 0.34 -9.52
CA PRO A 95 4.97 -0.55 -9.99
C PRO A 95 4.52 -2.02 -9.96
N THR A 96 4.89 -2.78 -10.99
CA THR A 96 4.62 -4.21 -11.11
C THR A 96 5.90 -5.04 -11.17
N THR A 97 5.83 -6.29 -10.75
CA THR A 97 6.87 -7.32 -10.92
C THR A 97 6.22 -8.60 -11.45
N PRO A 98 6.91 -9.42 -12.26
CA PRO A 98 6.40 -10.74 -12.64
C PRO A 98 6.09 -11.62 -11.41
N ILE A 99 5.18 -12.59 -11.56
CA ILE A 99 4.94 -13.60 -10.52
C ILE A 99 6.23 -14.34 -10.19
N GLU A 100 6.97 -14.72 -11.23
CA GLU A 100 8.26 -15.37 -11.11
C GLU A 100 9.18 -14.91 -12.24
N GLN A 101 10.46 -14.71 -11.93
CA GLN A 101 11.52 -14.45 -12.88
C GLN A 101 12.79 -15.15 -12.43
N ASN A 102 13.33 -16.04 -13.26
CA ASN A 102 14.56 -16.81 -12.99
C ASN A 102 14.49 -17.60 -11.67
N GLY A 103 13.36 -18.24 -11.37
CA GLY A 103 13.15 -19.02 -10.14
C GLY A 103 12.96 -18.19 -8.87
N LEU A 104 12.84 -16.86 -8.98
CA LEU A 104 12.54 -15.97 -7.88
C LEU A 104 11.17 -15.32 -8.09
N HIS A 105 10.33 -15.40 -7.07
CA HIS A 105 9.02 -14.78 -7.07
C HIS A 105 9.10 -13.27 -6.89
N GLY A 106 8.11 -12.57 -7.46
CA GLY A 106 7.82 -11.17 -7.14
C GLY A 106 7.49 -11.00 -5.66
N ASN A 107 7.87 -9.86 -5.09
CA ASN A 107 7.62 -9.54 -3.69
C ASN A 107 6.51 -8.48 -3.56
N PRO A 108 5.35 -8.82 -2.97
CA PRO A 108 4.23 -7.88 -2.84
C PRO A 108 4.56 -6.69 -1.92
N ASP A 109 5.59 -6.78 -1.07
CA ASP A 109 6.06 -5.64 -0.26
C ASP A 109 6.75 -4.55 -1.11
N LYS A 110 7.10 -4.85 -2.37
CA LYS A 110 7.90 -3.97 -3.24
C LYS A 110 7.12 -3.44 -4.44
N ALA A 111 6.27 -4.28 -5.04
CA ALA A 111 5.51 -3.96 -6.24
C ALA A 111 4.32 -4.92 -6.36
N PHE A 112 3.35 -4.58 -7.20
CA PHE A 112 2.26 -5.49 -7.54
C PHE A 112 2.80 -6.72 -8.26
N VAL A 113 2.45 -7.91 -7.77
CA VAL A 113 2.97 -9.18 -8.28
C VAL A 113 2.01 -9.74 -9.34
N GLY A 114 2.50 -9.86 -10.57
CA GLY A 114 1.76 -10.33 -11.74
C GLY A 114 0.90 -9.24 -12.38
N SER A 115 -0.18 -9.65 -13.05
CA SER A 115 -1.04 -8.72 -13.80
C SER A 115 -2.21 -8.17 -12.97
N ILE A 116 -2.36 -6.84 -12.99
CA ILE A 116 -3.48 -6.13 -12.35
C ILE A 116 -4.76 -6.32 -13.18
N SER A 117 -4.65 -6.27 -14.52
CA SER A 117 -5.79 -6.38 -15.45
C SER A 117 -6.42 -7.77 -15.41
N GLY A 118 -5.60 -8.81 -15.16
CA GLY A 118 -6.00 -10.21 -15.26
C GLY A 118 -5.82 -10.82 -16.65
N ASP A 119 -5.12 -10.12 -17.56
CA ASP A 119 -4.71 -10.69 -18.85
C ASP A 119 -3.74 -11.88 -18.71
N SER A 120 -3.13 -12.02 -17.54
CA SER A 120 -2.25 -13.09 -17.12
C SER A 120 -2.40 -13.27 -15.60
N PRO A 121 -1.83 -14.34 -15.01
CA PRO A 121 -1.94 -14.56 -13.58
C PRO A 121 -1.41 -13.37 -12.76
N GLY A 122 -2.08 -13.08 -11.66
CA GLY A 122 -1.74 -12.04 -10.70
C GLY A 122 -1.92 -12.50 -9.26
N LEU A 123 -1.27 -11.82 -8.33
CA LEU A 123 -1.38 -12.05 -6.90
C LEU A 123 -1.96 -10.81 -6.21
N GLY A 124 -1.25 -9.68 -6.28
CA GLY A 124 -1.61 -8.47 -5.54
C GLY A 124 -0.39 -7.69 -5.06
N VAL A 125 -0.62 -6.73 -4.17
CA VAL A 125 0.41 -5.86 -3.58
C VAL A 125 0.14 -5.61 -2.10
N ASN A 126 1.19 -5.44 -1.30
CA ASN A 126 1.07 -5.10 0.11
C ASN A 126 0.99 -3.57 0.34
N HIS A 127 0.86 -3.19 1.60
CA HIS A 127 0.59 -1.82 2.04
C HIS A 127 1.60 -0.76 1.58
N ALA A 128 2.91 -1.05 1.63
CA ALA A 128 3.92 -0.02 1.39
C ALA A 128 3.90 0.58 -0.03
N PRO A 129 3.81 -0.21 -1.13
CA PRO A 129 3.64 0.36 -2.47
C PRO A 129 2.34 1.15 -2.64
N ILE A 130 1.24 0.74 -1.99
CA ILE A 130 -0.05 1.44 -2.04
C ILE A 130 0.02 2.78 -1.31
N ALA A 131 0.62 2.83 -0.12
CA ALA A 131 0.83 4.07 0.62
C ALA A 131 1.72 5.06 -0.17
N LYS A 132 2.80 4.55 -0.78
CA LYS A 132 3.66 5.36 -1.67
C LYS A 132 2.89 5.87 -2.90
N LEU A 133 1.98 5.08 -3.47
CA LEU A 133 1.12 5.50 -4.57
C LEU A 133 0.14 6.59 -4.11
N ALA A 134 -0.50 6.43 -2.95
CA ALA A 134 -1.43 7.41 -2.38
C ALA A 134 -0.76 8.79 -2.17
N ALA A 135 0.48 8.81 -1.69
CA ALA A 135 1.26 10.03 -1.46
C ALA A 135 1.58 10.82 -2.74
N LYS A 136 1.31 10.27 -3.94
CA LYS A 136 1.37 11.03 -5.20
C LYS A 136 0.13 11.91 -5.44
N TYR A 137 -0.99 11.62 -4.78
CA TYR A 137 -2.29 12.26 -5.03
C TYR A 137 -2.78 13.15 -3.87
N VAL A 138 -2.29 12.88 -2.67
CA VAL A 138 -2.55 13.68 -1.46
C VAL A 138 -1.23 14.08 -0.80
N ASN A 139 -1.30 15.05 0.10
CA ASN A 139 -0.14 15.39 0.93
C ASN A 139 0.30 14.13 1.72
N GLU A 140 1.59 13.80 1.68
CA GLU A 140 2.15 12.63 2.39
C GLU A 140 1.83 12.65 3.89
N ALA A 141 1.67 13.83 4.49
CA ALA A 141 1.26 13.98 5.89
C ALA A 141 -0.15 13.43 6.18
N HIS A 142 -0.98 13.18 5.16
CA HIS A 142 -2.31 12.58 5.27
C HIS A 142 -2.33 11.08 4.92
N VAL A 143 -1.18 10.47 4.60
CA VAL A 143 -1.07 9.05 4.31
C VAL A 143 -0.51 8.35 5.54
N HIS A 144 -1.36 7.59 6.23
CA HIS A 144 -0.99 6.89 7.45
C HIS A 144 -1.02 5.38 7.22
N ASP A 145 0.16 4.76 7.20
CA ASP A 145 0.29 3.31 7.19
C ASP A 145 0.24 2.79 8.63
N ILE A 146 -0.90 2.21 8.99
CA ILE A 146 -1.15 1.60 10.31
C ILE A 146 -1.04 0.07 10.26
N SER A 147 -0.31 -0.48 9.28
CA SER A 147 -0.14 -1.93 9.16
C SER A 147 0.52 -2.51 10.41
N GLY A 148 -0.06 -3.60 10.94
CA GLY A 148 0.40 -4.24 12.17
C GLY A 148 -0.27 -3.72 13.45
N ASN A 149 -1.11 -2.69 13.36
CA ASN A 149 -1.93 -2.22 14.48
C ASN A 149 -3.12 -3.15 14.79
N SER A 150 -3.76 -2.91 15.94
CA SER A 150 -4.92 -3.68 16.42
C SER A 150 -6.23 -3.25 15.74
N ILE A 151 -7.26 -4.09 15.81
CA ILE A 151 -8.59 -3.72 15.33
C ILE A 151 -9.17 -2.51 16.10
N GLN A 152 -8.81 -2.34 17.39
CA GLN A 152 -9.18 -1.15 18.15
C GLN A 152 -8.57 0.12 17.56
N ASP A 153 -7.36 0.06 17.01
CA ASP A 153 -6.75 1.20 16.32
C ASP A 153 -7.51 1.52 15.03
N ILE A 154 -7.97 0.51 14.28
CA ILE A 154 -8.81 0.69 13.08
C ILE A 154 -10.13 1.39 13.45
N ILE A 155 -10.84 0.89 14.47
CA ILE A 155 -12.08 1.51 14.99
C ILE A 155 -11.83 2.96 15.41
N THR A 156 -10.70 3.19 16.08
CA THR A 156 -10.27 4.53 16.51
C THR A 156 -10.00 5.46 15.34
N VAL A 157 -9.45 4.98 14.22
CA VAL A 157 -9.27 5.81 13.02
C VAL A 157 -10.62 6.11 12.36
N LEU A 158 -11.48 5.11 12.24
CA LEU A 158 -12.83 5.29 11.71
C LEU A 158 -13.64 6.34 12.48
N SER A 159 -13.48 6.40 13.81
CA SER A 159 -14.18 7.38 14.68
C SER A 159 -13.82 8.82 14.37
N THR A 160 -12.68 9.05 13.74
CA THR A 160 -12.23 10.38 13.31
C THR A 160 -12.80 10.80 11.95
N GLY A 161 -13.64 9.97 11.33
CA GLY A 161 -14.21 10.21 10.00
C GLY A 161 -13.30 9.76 8.85
N ALA A 162 -12.25 9.00 9.13
CA ALA A 162 -11.30 8.52 8.14
C ALA A 162 -11.57 7.04 7.78
N PRO A 163 -11.92 6.71 6.53
CA PRO A 163 -12.06 5.33 6.09
C PRO A 163 -10.71 4.61 6.07
N VAL A 164 -10.72 3.31 6.31
CA VAL A 164 -9.49 2.51 6.45
C VAL A 164 -9.42 1.45 5.37
N TRP A 165 -8.35 1.46 4.59
CA TRP A 165 -8.03 0.40 3.64
C TRP A 165 -7.31 -0.75 4.33
N ILE A 166 -7.68 -1.98 4.00
CA ILE A 166 -7.06 -3.19 4.52
C ILE A 166 -6.75 -4.21 3.42
N ILE A 167 -5.82 -5.11 3.74
CA ILE A 167 -5.63 -6.38 3.04
C ILE A 167 -6.23 -7.47 3.93
N THR A 168 -7.03 -8.33 3.33
CA THR A 168 -7.74 -9.44 3.97
C THR A 168 -7.79 -10.63 3.01
N THR A 169 -8.70 -11.57 3.21
CA THR A 169 -9.00 -12.63 2.25
C THR A 169 -10.37 -12.44 1.61
N THR A 170 -10.59 -13.08 0.46
CA THR A 170 -11.87 -13.03 -0.26
C THR A 170 -13.06 -13.54 0.56
N ASP A 171 -12.83 -14.37 1.57
CA ASP A 171 -13.84 -14.93 2.47
C ASP A 171 -13.82 -14.32 3.89
N TYR A 172 -12.95 -13.34 4.13
CA TYR A 172 -12.74 -12.68 5.42
C TYR A 172 -12.36 -13.63 6.59
N HIS A 173 -11.86 -14.83 6.28
CA HIS A 173 -11.34 -15.78 7.25
C HIS A 173 -9.82 -15.87 7.22
N ALA A 174 -9.22 -16.39 8.29
CA ALA A 174 -7.79 -16.65 8.31
C ALA A 174 -7.39 -17.58 7.13
N PRO A 175 -6.43 -17.19 6.28
CA PRO A 175 -6.06 -17.98 5.11
C PRO A 175 -5.48 -19.33 5.51
N LYS A 176 -5.95 -20.39 4.85
CA LYS A 176 -5.54 -21.79 5.07
C LYS A 176 -4.49 -22.29 4.06
N ASN A 177 -4.27 -21.52 3.00
CA ASN A 177 -3.49 -21.86 1.81
C ASN A 177 -2.21 -21.01 1.68
N TRP A 178 -1.49 -20.82 2.80
CA TRP A 178 -0.22 -20.10 2.77
C TRP A 178 0.84 -20.85 1.96
N GLN A 179 1.58 -20.11 1.15
CA GLN A 179 2.77 -20.57 0.45
C GLN A 179 3.97 -19.76 0.89
N THR A 180 5.14 -20.40 1.02
CA THR A 180 6.40 -19.69 1.22
C THR A 180 7.16 -19.72 -0.10
N VAL A 181 7.39 -18.54 -0.67
CA VAL A 181 8.11 -18.36 -1.93
C VAL A 181 9.47 -17.73 -1.67
N GLN A 182 10.44 -17.99 -2.55
CA GLN A 182 11.73 -17.32 -2.52
C GLN A 182 11.68 -16.07 -3.40
N THR A 183 11.98 -14.90 -2.85
CA THR A 183 12.08 -13.62 -3.56
C THR A 183 13.52 -13.13 -3.56
N LYS A 184 13.80 -12.04 -4.28
CA LYS A 184 15.10 -11.36 -4.24
C LYS A 184 15.46 -10.84 -2.83
N GLU A 185 14.45 -10.51 -2.01
CA GLU A 185 14.61 -10.00 -0.65
C GLU A 185 14.56 -11.11 0.41
N GLY A 186 14.43 -12.37 0.01
CA GLY A 186 14.34 -13.52 0.92
C GLY A 186 13.01 -14.26 0.85
N LYS A 187 12.76 -15.14 1.82
CA LYS A 187 11.53 -15.92 1.89
C LYS A 187 10.34 -15.03 2.22
N LYS A 188 9.26 -15.14 1.46
CA LYS A 188 8.01 -14.42 1.69
C LYS A 188 6.85 -15.40 1.79
N LYS A 189 5.96 -15.18 2.77
CA LYS A 189 4.67 -15.86 2.83
C LYS A 189 3.65 -15.11 1.99
N ILE A 190 2.93 -15.84 1.14
CA ILE A 190 1.87 -15.32 0.27
C ILE A 190 0.64 -16.24 0.34
N THR A 191 -0.52 -15.71 -0.04
CA THR A 191 -1.73 -16.48 -0.31
C THR A 191 -2.45 -15.88 -1.52
N TYR A 192 -2.91 -16.73 -2.44
CA TYR A 192 -3.76 -16.30 -3.56
C TYR A 192 -5.20 -15.98 -3.14
N SER A 193 -5.54 -16.21 -1.87
CA SER A 193 -6.80 -15.73 -1.29
C SER A 193 -6.73 -14.26 -0.90
N MET A 194 -5.60 -13.57 -1.08
CA MET A 194 -5.49 -12.16 -0.70
C MET A 194 -6.54 -11.32 -1.42
N HIS A 195 -7.10 -10.38 -0.69
CA HIS A 195 -8.10 -9.46 -1.16
C HIS A 195 -7.93 -8.13 -0.45
N SER A 196 -8.61 -7.10 -0.92
CA SER A 196 -8.46 -5.76 -0.40
C SER A 196 -9.79 -5.01 -0.44
N VAL A 197 -10.07 -4.29 0.65
CA VAL A 197 -11.34 -3.58 0.86
C VAL A 197 -11.12 -2.29 1.63
N VAL A 198 -12.13 -1.42 1.61
CA VAL A 198 -12.23 -0.26 2.49
C VAL A 198 -13.25 -0.56 3.59
N ILE A 199 -12.84 -0.40 4.85
CA ILE A 199 -13.76 -0.33 5.98
C ILE A 199 -14.21 1.13 6.10
N TYR A 200 -15.52 1.32 6.02
CA TYR A 200 -16.16 2.64 6.13
C TYR A 200 -17.42 2.61 7.01
N TRP A 201 -17.77 1.42 7.52
CA TRP A 201 -18.91 1.22 8.37
C TRP A 201 -18.63 0.17 9.45
N ILE A 202 -18.98 0.47 10.70
CA ILE A 202 -19.02 -0.41 11.89
C ILE A 202 -20.26 -0.05 12.70
#